data_AF-A0AAV3YIU9-F1
#
_entry.id   AF-A0AAV3YIU9-F1
#
_cell.length_a   1.000
_cell.length_b   1.000
_cell.length_c   1.000
_cell.angle_alpha   90.00
_cell.angle_beta   90.00
_cell.angle_gamma   90.00
#
_symmetry.space_group_name_H-M   'P 1'
#
loop_
_entity.id
_entity.type
_entity.pdbx_description
1 polymer ?
#
loop_
_entity_poly.entity_id
_entity_poly.type
_entity_poly.pdbx_seq_one_letter_code
_entity_poly.pdbx_strand_id
1 'polypeptide(L)'
;MSHTYCHLTDISSFEVLCGFSQLGSVAGIWIVLGAEIVVLTIPGVQDLFFGLTTQLGFESALGFLILKLISFGVDNAQLVRKNFQNEKICVASETTLNEKKIRSADDITQPNETPLTGKTNSNFLHLLESLLYVFYFPSFIRGPLIRIADFRPQIKASFAAAESSPTFLPKNCLNILKNLMRLVFWMLFMEFSLHYMYFGAIAQNGVLNKLSFWALAAIGHLAGQFFMIKYVVIYGFAGQLGRFDGVNPYSEPRCISWVYSYTDMWRYFDIGLYKFITTYLYLPLGGSRRGLISQLATTGVVFLFIYLWHGGTHNLFIWCCGNYLVCSIEQLGVAAERSPLGQSLVSAIGPAVQLRMKCLLLVFTYLASCLQTFFFLLHVDDATELFQTIVLESKF
;
A
#
# COMPACT_ATOMS: atom_id res chain seq x y z
N MET A 1 8.10 -8.41 -41.15
CA MET A 1 7.43 -7.12 -41.39
C MET A 1 5.98 -7.27 -40.95
N SER A 2 5.53 -6.28 -40.19
CA SER A 2 4.26 -6.21 -39.45
C SER A 2 3.02 -6.40 -40.31
N HIS A 3 2.10 -7.26 -39.86
CA HIS A 3 0.69 -7.13 -40.22
C HIS A 3 -0.18 -7.08 -38.97
N THR A 4 -0.94 -5.99 -38.95
CA THR A 4 -1.87 -5.45 -37.98
C THR A 4 -3.12 -6.33 -37.89
N TYR A 5 -3.57 -6.64 -36.67
CA TYR A 5 -4.94 -7.06 -36.41
C TYR A 5 -5.56 -6.07 -35.43
N CYS A 6 -6.33 -5.12 -35.97
CA CYS A 6 -7.25 -4.27 -35.25
C CYS A 6 -8.63 -4.92 -35.40
N HIS A 7 -9.11 -5.60 -34.37
CA HIS A 7 -10.46 -6.19 -34.39
C HIS A 7 -11.44 -5.24 -33.71
N LEU A 8 -12.42 -4.79 -34.50
CA LEU A 8 -13.64 -4.13 -34.06
C LEU A 8 -14.33 -4.95 -32.95
N THR A 9 -14.72 -4.27 -31.87
CA THR A 9 -15.92 -4.68 -31.12
C THR A 9 -16.72 -3.43 -30.77
N ASP A 10 -17.82 -3.27 -31.48
CA ASP A 10 -18.73 -2.16 -31.32
C ASP A 10 -19.61 -2.30 -30.07
N ILE A 11 -19.88 -1.13 -29.52
CA ILE A 11 -20.38 -0.81 -28.19
C ILE A 11 -21.91 -0.74 -28.24
N SER A 12 -22.60 -1.45 -27.36
CA SER A 12 -24.02 -1.13 -27.08
C SER A 12 -24.57 -1.60 -25.73
N SER A 13 -23.73 -1.95 -24.73
CA SER A 13 -24.27 -2.41 -23.43
C SER A 13 -23.51 -1.91 -22.20
N PHE A 14 -22.65 -0.90 -22.38
CA PHE A 14 -21.77 -0.38 -21.31
C PHE A 14 -22.42 0.72 -20.46
N GLU A 15 -23.70 1.03 -20.63
CA GLU A 15 -24.36 2.13 -19.91
C GLU A 15 -24.79 1.78 -18.47
N VAL A 16 -25.01 0.50 -18.14
CA VAL A 16 -25.54 0.14 -16.82
C VAL A 16 -24.47 0.14 -15.70
N LEU A 17 -23.20 -0.03 -16.04
CA LEU A 17 -22.08 0.09 -15.09
C LEU A 17 -21.32 1.42 -15.20
N CYS A 18 -21.45 2.16 -16.31
CA CYS A 18 -20.95 3.54 -16.43
C CYS A 18 -21.83 4.59 -15.76
N GLY A 19 -23.05 4.24 -15.31
CA GLY A 19 -23.93 5.14 -14.54
C GLY A 19 -23.31 5.68 -13.24
N PHE A 20 -22.28 5.02 -12.71
CA PHE A 20 -21.50 5.51 -11.56
C PHE A 20 -20.23 6.29 -11.93
N SER A 21 -19.92 6.45 -13.22
CA SER A 21 -18.67 7.09 -13.68
C SER A 21 -18.77 8.60 -13.92
N GLN A 22 -19.96 9.20 -13.83
CA GLN A 22 -20.14 10.65 -14.01
C GLN A 22 -20.34 11.43 -12.70
N LEU A 23 -20.52 10.75 -11.56
CA LEU A 23 -20.54 11.36 -10.22
C LEU A 23 -19.50 10.68 -9.31
N GLY A 24 -18.28 11.20 -9.37
CA GLY A 24 -17.27 11.10 -8.30
C GLY A 24 -16.72 9.70 -8.00
N SER A 25 -15.66 9.30 -8.70
CA SER A 25 -14.85 8.11 -8.38
C SER A 25 -14.25 8.10 -6.96
N VAL A 26 -14.29 9.24 -6.26
CA VAL A 26 -13.89 9.37 -4.85
C VAL A 26 -15.12 9.32 -3.92
N ALA A 27 -16.22 9.97 -4.29
CA ALA A 27 -17.47 9.97 -3.51
C ALA A 27 -18.07 8.56 -3.40
N GLY A 28 -18.07 7.78 -4.48
CA GLY A 28 -18.51 6.38 -4.43
C GLY A 28 -17.67 5.50 -3.51
N ILE A 29 -16.35 5.72 -3.48
CA ILE A 29 -15.43 5.03 -2.56
C ILE A 29 -15.75 5.39 -1.10
N TRP A 30 -15.97 6.68 -0.80
CA TRP A 30 -16.33 7.14 0.55
C TRP A 30 -17.73 6.73 0.99
N ILE A 31 -18.69 6.59 0.07
CA ILE A 31 -20.04 6.11 0.36
C ILE A 31 -20.01 4.62 0.69
N VAL A 32 -19.24 3.82 -0.04
CA VAL A 32 -19.06 2.38 0.25
C VAL A 32 -18.32 2.17 1.58
N LEU A 33 -17.23 2.91 1.81
CA LEU A 33 -16.51 2.90 3.10
C LEU A 33 -17.38 3.38 4.28
N GLY A 34 -18.19 4.43 4.06
CA GLY A 34 -19.10 4.97 5.08
C GLY A 34 -20.27 4.04 5.40
N ALA A 35 -20.83 3.36 4.40
CA ALA A 35 -21.88 2.37 4.59
C ALA A 35 -21.37 1.12 5.33
N GLU A 36 -20.12 0.72 5.10
CA GLU A 36 -19.49 -0.41 5.81
C GLU A 36 -19.17 -0.10 7.27
N ILE A 37 -18.73 1.11 7.63
CA ILE A 37 -18.57 1.50 9.04
C ILE A 37 -19.89 1.33 9.80
N VAL A 38 -21.03 1.62 9.16
CA VAL A 38 -22.36 1.43 9.75
C VAL A 38 -22.71 -0.07 9.85
N VAL A 39 -22.45 -0.87 8.83
CA VAL A 39 -22.76 -2.32 8.83
C VAL A 39 -21.89 -3.10 9.82
N LEU A 40 -20.63 -2.70 10.00
CA LEU A 40 -19.68 -3.32 10.94
C LEU A 40 -20.01 -3.02 12.42
N THR A 41 -20.94 -2.08 12.70
CA THR A 41 -21.45 -1.84 14.06
C THR A 41 -22.62 -2.75 14.45
N ILE A 42 -23.10 -3.63 13.56
CA ILE A 42 -24.24 -4.52 13.81
C ILE A 42 -23.74 -5.88 14.34
N PRO A 43 -24.07 -6.26 15.59
CA PRO A 43 -23.69 -7.56 16.14
C PRO A 43 -24.39 -8.72 15.41
N GLY A 44 -23.66 -9.79 15.05
CA GLY A 44 -24.22 -11.06 14.54
C GLY A 44 -23.97 -11.39 13.06
N VAL A 45 -23.45 -10.46 12.25
CA VAL A 45 -23.03 -10.75 10.85
C VAL A 45 -21.66 -11.46 10.78
N GLN A 46 -20.96 -11.54 11.91
CA GLN A 46 -19.56 -11.96 12.04
C GLN A 46 -19.35 -13.48 12.02
N ASP A 47 -20.39 -14.28 12.26
CA ASP A 47 -20.27 -15.73 12.51
C ASP A 47 -20.38 -16.61 11.24
N LEU A 48 -20.65 -16.03 10.06
CA LEU A 48 -20.96 -16.80 8.85
C LEU A 48 -19.75 -17.16 7.96
N PHE A 49 -18.55 -16.61 8.21
CA PHE A 49 -17.40 -16.78 7.29
C PHE A 49 -16.12 -17.35 7.96
N PHE A 50 -15.78 -18.58 7.55
CA PHE A 50 -14.43 -19.20 7.54
C PHE A 50 -13.61 -19.32 8.84
N GLY A 51 -14.23 -19.56 10.00
CA GLY A 51 -13.47 -20.06 11.17
C GLY A 51 -12.30 -19.17 11.62
N LEU A 52 -12.36 -17.88 11.32
CA LEU A 52 -11.46 -16.86 11.85
C LEU A 52 -11.93 -16.59 13.28
N THR A 53 -11.49 -17.42 14.23
CA THR A 53 -11.97 -17.49 15.62
C THR A 53 -11.70 -16.26 16.49
N THR A 54 -11.25 -15.14 15.92
CA THR A 54 -11.09 -13.86 16.62
C THR A 54 -11.60 -12.73 15.74
N GLN A 55 -12.45 -11.85 16.29
CA GLN A 55 -13.00 -10.65 15.65
C GLN A 55 -11.93 -9.84 14.88
N LEU A 56 -10.73 -9.73 15.46
CA LEU A 56 -9.57 -9.03 14.88
C LEU A 56 -9.03 -9.66 13.57
N GLY A 57 -9.19 -10.98 13.39
CA GLY A 57 -8.78 -11.69 12.19
C GLY A 57 -9.68 -11.40 10.99
N PHE A 58 -10.99 -11.37 11.23
CA PHE A 58 -12.00 -11.08 10.21
C PHE A 58 -11.94 -9.64 9.72
N GLU A 59 -11.86 -8.66 10.62
CA GLU A 59 -11.75 -7.24 10.27
C GLU A 59 -10.49 -6.97 9.42
N SER A 60 -9.36 -7.60 9.78
CA SER A 60 -8.12 -7.45 9.00
C SER A 60 -8.24 -8.05 7.59
N ALA A 61 -8.84 -9.24 7.45
CA ALA A 61 -9.02 -9.88 6.14
C ALA A 61 -9.95 -9.06 5.24
N LEU A 62 -11.05 -8.53 5.80
CA LEU A 62 -11.97 -7.66 5.08
C LEU A 62 -11.30 -6.37 4.62
N GLY A 63 -10.48 -5.75 5.49
CA GLY A 63 -9.69 -4.58 5.13
C GLY A 63 -8.80 -4.84 3.91
N PHE A 64 -8.03 -5.94 3.89
CA PHE A 64 -7.18 -6.30 2.74
C PHE A 64 -7.99 -6.65 1.49
N LEU A 65 -9.14 -7.31 1.65
CA LEU A 65 -10.08 -7.60 0.56
C LEU A 65 -10.49 -6.32 -0.16
N ILE A 66 -10.91 -5.30 0.59
CA ILE A 66 -11.37 -4.01 0.04
C ILE A 66 -10.23 -3.32 -0.73
N LEU A 67 -9.02 -3.26 -0.16
CA LEU A 67 -7.87 -2.66 -0.87
C LEU A 67 -7.60 -3.39 -2.19
N LYS A 68 -7.66 -4.72 -2.20
CA LYS A 68 -7.51 -5.50 -3.43
C LYS A 68 -8.64 -5.19 -4.42
N LEU A 69 -9.90 -5.15 -3.99
CA LEU A 69 -11.03 -4.81 -4.86
C LEU A 69 -10.90 -3.41 -5.47
N ILE A 70 -10.48 -2.41 -4.69
CA ILE A 70 -10.20 -1.05 -5.18
C ILE A 70 -9.09 -1.10 -6.24
N SER A 71 -7.98 -1.77 -5.95
CA SER A 71 -6.88 -1.93 -6.91
C SER A 71 -7.36 -2.61 -8.20
N PHE A 72 -8.14 -3.68 -8.09
CA PHE A 72 -8.72 -4.39 -9.24
C PHE A 72 -9.62 -3.48 -10.09
N GLY A 73 -10.57 -2.80 -9.45
CA GLY A 73 -11.54 -1.94 -10.13
C GLY A 73 -10.89 -0.73 -10.80
N VAL A 74 -10.04 -0.01 -10.07
CA VAL A 74 -9.40 1.22 -10.58
C VAL A 74 -8.42 0.91 -11.72
N ASP A 75 -7.56 -0.10 -11.56
CA ASP A 75 -6.56 -0.42 -12.61
C ASP A 75 -7.25 -0.92 -13.88
N ASN A 76 -8.32 -1.72 -13.77
CA ASN A 76 -9.08 -2.17 -14.93
C ASN A 76 -9.83 -1.02 -15.62
N ALA A 77 -10.45 -0.11 -14.86
CA ALA A 77 -11.09 1.08 -15.42
C ALA A 77 -10.08 1.96 -16.18
N GLN A 78 -8.85 2.09 -15.67
CA GLN A 78 -7.77 2.82 -16.34
C GLN A 78 -7.31 2.12 -17.62
N LEU A 79 -7.21 0.79 -17.64
CA LEU A 79 -6.86 0.03 -18.83
C LEU A 79 -7.91 0.19 -19.93
N VAL A 80 -9.19 0.06 -19.58
CA VAL A 80 -10.30 0.28 -20.52
C VAL A 80 -10.24 1.70 -21.11
N ARG A 81 -10.03 2.71 -20.26
CA ARG A 81 -9.89 4.11 -20.72
C ARG A 81 -8.69 4.30 -21.67
N LYS A 82 -7.54 3.69 -21.38
CA LYS A 82 -6.36 3.75 -22.25
C LYS A 82 -6.60 3.08 -23.59
N ASN A 83 -7.26 1.92 -23.61
CA ASN A 83 -7.62 1.23 -24.85
C ASN A 83 -8.53 2.09 -25.73
N PHE A 84 -9.58 2.70 -25.14
CA PHE A 84 -10.44 3.64 -25.87
C PHE A 84 -9.69 4.87 -26.40
N GLN A 85 -8.73 5.41 -25.66
CA GLN A 85 -7.90 6.53 -26.15
C GLN A 85 -7.00 6.11 -27.31
N ASN A 86 -6.38 4.92 -27.21
CA ASN A 86 -5.54 4.38 -28.27
C ASN A 86 -6.36 4.08 -29.54
N GLU A 87 -7.56 3.51 -29.40
CA GLU A 87 -8.48 3.30 -30.52
C GLU A 87 -8.85 4.62 -31.20
N LYS A 88 -9.20 5.66 -30.45
CA LYS A 88 -9.46 7.00 -31.03
C LYS A 88 -8.26 7.57 -31.78
N ILE A 89 -7.05 7.36 -31.27
CA ILE A 89 -5.81 7.80 -31.94
C ILE A 89 -5.57 6.97 -33.21
N CYS A 90 -5.77 5.67 -33.18
CA CYS A 90 -5.65 4.79 -34.35
C CYS A 90 -6.67 5.16 -35.43
N VAL A 91 -7.95 5.35 -35.06
CA VAL A 91 -9.01 5.78 -35.99
C VAL A 91 -8.67 7.15 -36.57
N ALA A 92 -8.23 8.12 -35.76
CA ALA A 92 -7.81 9.44 -36.25
C ALA A 92 -6.61 9.34 -37.22
N SER A 93 -5.65 8.45 -36.93
CA SER A 93 -4.50 8.17 -37.80
C SER A 93 -4.89 7.46 -39.09
N GLU A 94 -5.89 6.59 -39.06
CA GLU A 94 -6.42 5.91 -40.25
C GLU A 94 -7.26 6.84 -41.11
N THR A 95 -8.08 7.74 -40.53
CA THR A 95 -8.79 8.77 -41.29
C THR A 95 -7.83 9.75 -41.97
N THR A 96 -6.73 10.14 -41.32
CA THR A 96 -5.72 11.01 -41.95
C THR A 96 -4.89 10.29 -43.02
N LEU A 97 -4.70 8.97 -42.91
CA LEU A 97 -4.10 8.15 -43.98
C LEU A 97 -5.07 7.93 -45.15
N ASN A 98 -6.36 7.68 -44.86
CA ASN A 98 -7.40 7.49 -45.87
C ASN A 98 -7.75 8.79 -46.59
N GLU A 99 -7.72 9.96 -45.95
CA GLU A 99 -7.86 11.25 -46.67
C GLU A 99 -6.72 11.47 -47.70
N LYS A 100 -5.52 10.91 -47.45
CA LYS A 100 -4.44 10.87 -48.45
C LYS A 100 -4.62 9.78 -49.51
N LYS A 101 -5.33 8.70 -49.20
CA LYS A 101 -5.54 7.53 -50.09
C LYS A 101 -6.81 7.62 -50.94
N ILE A 102 -7.80 8.42 -50.53
CA ILE A 102 -9.08 8.69 -51.24
C ILE A 102 -8.89 9.59 -52.49
N ARG A 103 -7.64 9.89 -52.89
CA ARG A 103 -7.35 10.39 -54.25
C ARG A 103 -7.05 9.30 -55.28
N SER A 104 -7.13 8.01 -54.94
CA SER A 104 -7.03 6.95 -55.94
C SER A 104 -7.82 5.70 -55.59
N ALA A 105 -8.82 5.45 -56.44
CA ALA A 105 -9.47 4.18 -56.74
C ALA A 105 -10.60 3.70 -55.80
N ASP A 106 -11.80 3.73 -56.38
CA ASP A 106 -12.95 2.84 -56.13
C ASP A 106 -12.58 1.38 -56.48
N ASP A 107 -12.98 0.41 -55.65
CA ASP A 107 -13.91 -0.67 -56.07
C ASP A 107 -14.25 -1.59 -54.88
N ILE A 108 -15.45 -2.16 -54.96
CA ILE A 108 -16.24 -2.85 -53.94
C ILE A 108 -16.03 -4.36 -54.03
N THR A 109 -15.86 -5.07 -52.90
CA THR A 109 -16.60 -6.31 -52.59
C THR A 109 -16.33 -6.82 -51.16
N GLN A 110 -17.41 -7.12 -50.43
CA GLN A 110 -17.39 -7.97 -49.22
C GLN A 110 -17.83 -9.40 -49.57
N PRO A 111 -17.51 -10.38 -48.70
CA PRO A 111 -18.63 -11.03 -48.00
C PRO A 111 -18.39 -11.34 -46.51
N ASN A 112 -19.42 -11.00 -45.73
CA ASN A 112 -19.94 -11.58 -44.48
C ASN A 112 -19.16 -12.69 -43.75
N GLU A 113 -18.77 -12.39 -42.50
CA GLU A 113 -18.67 -13.38 -41.42
C GLU A 113 -19.67 -13.07 -40.30
N THR A 114 -20.35 -14.12 -39.84
CA THR A 114 -21.31 -14.15 -38.73
C THR A 114 -20.66 -13.86 -37.37
N PRO A 115 -21.18 -12.94 -36.54
CA PRO A 115 -20.78 -12.80 -35.14
C PRO A 115 -21.78 -13.50 -34.23
N LEU A 116 -21.33 -14.22 -33.16
CA LEU A 116 -22.03 -14.40 -31.86
C LEU A 116 -21.49 -15.60 -31.04
N THR A 117 -20.26 -15.52 -30.49
CA THR A 117 -19.81 -16.42 -29.38
C THR A 117 -18.80 -15.81 -28.40
N GLY A 118 -18.41 -14.53 -28.51
CA GLY A 118 -17.27 -13.96 -27.78
C GLY A 118 -17.53 -13.25 -26.44
N LYS A 119 -18.78 -12.94 -26.07
CA LYS A 119 -19.09 -11.98 -24.99
C LYS A 119 -19.25 -12.62 -23.60
N THR A 120 -19.65 -13.88 -23.52
CA THR A 120 -19.84 -14.63 -22.26
C THR A 120 -18.52 -15.12 -21.67
N ASN A 121 -17.53 -15.43 -22.52
CA ASN A 121 -16.24 -15.96 -22.08
C ASN A 121 -15.36 -14.90 -21.40
N SER A 122 -15.44 -13.63 -21.83
CA SER A 122 -14.63 -12.56 -21.24
C SER A 122 -15.03 -12.23 -19.81
N ASN A 123 -16.33 -12.12 -19.51
CA ASN A 123 -16.83 -11.79 -18.18
C ASN A 123 -16.48 -12.88 -17.16
N PHE A 124 -16.58 -14.15 -17.54
CA PHE A 124 -16.19 -15.27 -16.70
C PHE A 124 -14.69 -15.27 -16.39
N LEU A 125 -13.84 -15.03 -17.40
CA LEU A 125 -12.39 -14.92 -17.21
C LEU A 125 -11.99 -13.75 -16.32
N HIS A 126 -12.68 -12.61 -16.43
CA HIS A 126 -12.45 -11.45 -15.55
C HIS A 126 -12.87 -11.74 -14.10
N LEU A 127 -13.98 -12.44 -13.89
CA LEU A 127 -14.41 -12.89 -12.56
C LEU A 127 -13.37 -13.83 -11.96
N LEU A 128 -12.90 -14.83 -12.73
CA LEU A 128 -11.90 -15.78 -12.27
C LEU A 128 -10.55 -15.09 -11.92
N GLU A 129 -10.10 -14.15 -12.74
CA GLU A 129 -8.91 -13.34 -12.45
C GLU A 129 -9.08 -12.52 -11.17
N SER A 130 -10.27 -11.93 -10.97
CA SER A 130 -10.61 -11.19 -9.75
C SER A 130 -10.53 -12.10 -8.53
N LEU A 131 -11.18 -13.26 -8.58
CA LEU A 131 -11.18 -14.23 -7.48
C LEU A 131 -9.76 -14.71 -7.16
N LEU A 132 -8.97 -15.05 -8.19
CA LEU A 132 -7.58 -15.46 -8.02
C LEU A 132 -6.74 -14.39 -7.32
N TYR A 133 -6.89 -13.13 -7.72
CA TYR A 133 -6.12 -12.02 -7.15
C TYR A 133 -6.56 -11.68 -5.72
N VAL A 134 -7.88 -11.57 -5.51
CA VAL A 134 -8.47 -11.21 -4.22
C VAL A 134 -8.15 -12.26 -3.17
N PHE A 135 -8.39 -13.54 -3.49
CA PHE A 135 -8.14 -14.68 -2.61
C PHE A 135 -6.74 -15.28 -2.75
N TYR A 136 -5.80 -14.55 -3.35
CA TYR A 136 -4.41 -15.00 -3.43
C TYR A 136 -3.84 -15.24 -2.03
N PHE A 137 -3.68 -16.52 -1.66
CA PHE A 137 -3.42 -16.95 -0.29
C PHE A 137 -2.23 -16.26 0.38
N PRO A 138 -1.05 -16.13 -0.28
CA PRO A 138 0.09 -15.46 0.34
C PRO A 138 -0.18 -14.02 0.78
N SER A 139 -1.08 -13.29 0.13
CA SER A 139 -1.42 -11.90 0.48
C SER A 139 -2.87 -11.70 0.94
N PHE A 140 -3.59 -12.76 1.31
CA PHE A 140 -5.01 -12.68 1.63
C PHE A 140 -5.29 -12.00 2.97
N ILE A 141 -4.69 -12.50 4.06
CA ILE A 141 -5.00 -12.02 5.42
C ILE A 141 -3.94 -11.07 5.96
N ARG A 142 -2.66 -11.45 5.92
CA ARG A 142 -1.56 -10.71 6.58
C ARG A 142 -0.28 -10.59 5.75
N GLY A 143 -0.34 -10.84 4.44
CA GLY A 143 0.83 -10.72 3.58
C GLY A 143 1.04 -9.31 3.03
N PRO A 144 2.16 -9.08 2.32
CA PRO A 144 2.40 -7.80 1.65
C PRO A 144 1.31 -7.55 0.61
N LEU A 145 0.71 -6.36 0.64
CA LEU A 145 -0.28 -5.95 -0.35
C LEU A 145 0.38 -5.83 -1.72
N ILE A 146 -0.18 -6.50 -2.73
CA ILE A 146 0.30 -6.47 -4.12
C ILE A 146 -0.81 -5.85 -4.95
N ARG A 147 -0.50 -4.85 -5.78
CA ARG A 147 -1.48 -4.25 -6.71
C ARG A 147 -1.74 -5.18 -7.89
N ILE A 148 -2.96 -5.18 -8.45
CA ILE A 148 -3.27 -6.03 -9.62
C ILE A 148 -2.37 -5.71 -10.81
N ALA A 149 -2.00 -4.44 -10.99
CA ALA A 149 -1.08 -4.00 -12.05
C ALA A 149 0.29 -4.70 -11.97
N ASP A 150 0.75 -5.04 -10.77
CA ASP A 150 2.02 -5.75 -10.56
C ASP A 150 1.82 -7.27 -10.50
N PHE A 151 0.69 -7.74 -9.95
CA PHE A 151 0.38 -9.17 -9.81
C PHE A 151 0.09 -9.85 -11.16
N ARG A 152 -0.79 -9.25 -11.97
CA ARG A 152 -1.26 -9.79 -13.25
C ARG A 152 -0.12 -10.19 -14.21
N PRO A 153 0.86 -9.35 -14.52
CA PRO A 153 1.93 -9.75 -15.45
C PRO A 153 2.78 -10.90 -14.89
N GLN A 154 2.99 -10.94 -13.57
CA GLN A 154 3.81 -11.96 -12.93
C GLN A 154 3.13 -13.33 -12.93
N ILE A 155 1.84 -13.39 -12.55
CA ILE A 155 1.11 -14.66 -12.51
C ILE A 155 0.90 -15.22 -13.93
N LYS A 156 0.65 -14.36 -14.93
CA LYS A 156 0.56 -14.79 -16.34
C LYS A 156 1.88 -15.36 -16.84
N ALA A 157 3.00 -14.70 -16.52
CA ALA A 157 4.33 -15.21 -16.86
C ALA A 157 4.62 -16.54 -16.16
N SER A 158 4.19 -16.70 -14.90
CA SER A 158 4.33 -17.94 -14.13
C SER A 158 3.57 -19.11 -14.78
N PHE A 159 2.30 -18.92 -15.15
CA PHE A 159 1.53 -19.95 -15.85
C PHE A 159 2.13 -20.34 -17.21
N ALA A 160 2.57 -19.36 -18.00
CA ALA A 160 3.24 -19.62 -19.29
C ALA A 160 4.57 -20.38 -19.12
N ALA A 161 5.33 -20.08 -18.06
CA ALA A 161 6.56 -20.79 -17.74
C ALA A 161 6.29 -22.24 -17.32
N ALA A 162 5.24 -22.48 -16.53
CA ALA A 162 4.83 -23.82 -16.11
C ALA A 162 4.38 -24.69 -17.29
N GLU A 163 3.70 -24.10 -18.28
CA GLU A 163 3.28 -24.78 -19.51
C GLU A 163 4.47 -25.15 -20.42
N SER A 164 5.43 -24.23 -20.58
CA SER A 164 6.60 -24.44 -21.45
C SER A 164 7.68 -25.34 -20.83
N SER A 165 7.83 -25.36 -19.51
CA SER A 165 8.82 -26.18 -18.81
C SER A 165 8.26 -26.64 -17.45
N PRO A 166 7.51 -27.75 -17.42
CA PRO A 166 6.90 -28.25 -16.20
C PRO A 166 7.98 -28.76 -15.26
N THR A 167 8.32 -27.93 -14.28
CA THR A 167 9.27 -28.26 -13.20
C THR A 167 8.53 -28.16 -11.88
N PHE A 168 8.68 -29.19 -11.04
CA PHE A 168 8.02 -29.21 -9.73
C PHE A 168 8.56 -28.14 -8.78
N LEU A 169 9.84 -27.81 -8.90
CA LEU A 169 10.49 -26.79 -8.07
C LEU A 169 10.86 -25.56 -8.91
N PRO A 170 10.65 -24.35 -8.37
CA PRO A 170 11.11 -23.13 -9.00
C PRO A 170 12.64 -23.11 -9.09
N LYS A 171 13.19 -22.53 -10.17
CA LYS A 171 14.65 -22.41 -10.38
C LYS A 171 15.39 -21.75 -9.20
N ASN A 172 14.70 -20.92 -8.43
CA ASN A 172 15.23 -20.20 -7.28
C ASN A 172 14.98 -20.92 -5.93
N CYS A 173 14.68 -22.21 -5.93
CA CYS A 173 14.32 -22.98 -4.73
C CYS A 173 15.36 -22.85 -3.60
N LEU A 174 16.66 -22.90 -3.91
CA LEU A 174 17.72 -22.74 -2.89
C LEU A 174 17.66 -21.37 -2.20
N ASN A 175 17.38 -20.29 -2.95
CA ASN A 175 17.24 -18.95 -2.38
C ASN A 175 15.98 -18.84 -1.52
N ILE A 176 14.88 -19.45 -1.94
CA ILE A 176 13.64 -19.53 -1.15
C ILE A 176 13.92 -20.25 0.17
N LEU A 177 14.57 -21.42 0.13
CA LEU A 177 14.92 -22.19 1.32
C LEU A 177 15.83 -21.40 2.27
N LYS A 178 16.88 -20.75 1.74
CA LYS A 178 17.78 -19.90 2.53
C LYS A 178 17.02 -18.77 3.24
N ASN A 179 16.08 -18.12 2.54
CA ASN A 179 15.26 -17.06 3.12
C ASN A 179 14.27 -17.61 4.15
N LEU A 180 13.67 -18.78 3.93
CA LEU A 180 12.81 -19.43 4.93
C LEU A 180 13.60 -19.74 6.21
N MET A 181 14.83 -20.27 6.10
CA MET A 181 15.69 -20.49 7.27
C MET A 181 16.00 -19.21 8.04
N ARG A 182 16.27 -18.10 7.31
CA ARG A 182 16.43 -16.77 7.92
C ARG A 182 15.17 -16.34 8.68
N LEU A 183 13.98 -16.61 8.16
CA LEU A 183 12.70 -16.25 8.79
C LEU A 183 12.39 -17.12 10.01
N VAL A 184 12.72 -18.41 9.96
CA VAL A 184 12.64 -19.30 11.12
C VAL A 184 13.54 -18.81 12.25
N PHE A 185 14.77 -18.37 11.94
CA PHE A 185 15.65 -17.75 12.93
C PHE A 185 14.99 -16.52 13.59
N TRP A 186 14.43 -15.59 12.80
CA TRP A 186 13.76 -14.41 13.35
C TRP A 186 12.52 -14.73 14.18
N MET A 187 11.77 -15.76 13.79
CA MET A 187 10.64 -16.26 14.57
C MET A 187 11.08 -16.81 15.93
N LEU A 188 12.12 -17.66 15.95
CA LEU A 188 12.67 -18.20 17.20
C LEU A 188 13.29 -17.11 18.08
N PHE A 189 13.95 -16.13 17.46
CA PHE A 189 14.51 -14.97 18.16
C PHE A 189 13.41 -14.11 18.82
N MET A 190 12.26 -13.94 18.17
CA MET A 190 11.10 -13.25 18.75
C MET A 190 10.56 -13.99 19.97
N GLU A 191 10.37 -15.31 19.88
CA GLU A 191 9.91 -16.14 21.01
C GLU A 191 10.89 -16.08 22.19
N PHE A 192 12.19 -16.21 21.89
CA PHE A 192 13.25 -16.03 22.89
C PHE A 192 13.17 -14.64 23.54
N SER A 193 13.04 -13.59 22.73
CA SER A 193 12.98 -12.20 23.20
C SER A 193 11.78 -11.97 24.12
N LEU A 194 10.60 -12.47 23.76
CA LEU A 194 9.40 -12.38 24.59
C LEU A 194 9.53 -13.14 25.91
N HIS A 195 10.15 -14.33 25.86
CA HIS A 195 10.30 -15.19 27.03
C HIS A 195 11.30 -14.63 28.06
N TYR A 196 12.41 -14.04 27.62
CA TYR A 196 13.49 -13.63 28.53
C TYR A 196 13.52 -12.14 28.87
N MET A 197 13.03 -11.25 27.99
CA MET A 197 13.13 -9.80 28.21
C MET A 197 11.86 -9.18 28.80
N TYR A 198 10.72 -9.89 28.77
CA TYR A 198 9.44 -9.49 29.38
C TYR A 198 8.90 -8.08 29.02
N PHE A 199 9.48 -7.39 28.02
CA PHE A 199 9.10 -6.01 27.68
C PHE A 199 7.62 -5.88 27.31
N GLY A 200 7.04 -6.88 26.63
CA GLY A 200 5.62 -6.90 26.28
C GLY A 200 4.71 -7.08 27.51
N ALA A 201 5.09 -7.94 28.45
CA ALA A 201 4.35 -8.13 29.69
C ALA A 201 4.41 -6.87 30.56
N ILE A 202 5.60 -6.26 30.71
CA ILE A 202 5.78 -5.03 31.48
C ILE A 202 4.92 -3.90 30.90
N ALA A 203 4.85 -3.79 29.57
CA ALA A 203 4.07 -2.77 28.88
C ALA A 203 2.54 -2.88 29.07
N GLN A 204 2.03 -4.02 29.55
CA GLN A 204 0.58 -4.26 29.70
C GLN A 204 0.13 -4.41 31.16
N ASN A 205 1.06 -4.45 32.12
CA ASN A 205 0.76 -4.74 33.52
C ASN A 205 0.54 -3.50 34.40
N GLY A 206 0.48 -2.30 33.80
CA GLY A 206 0.22 -1.04 34.54
C GLY A 206 1.32 -0.67 35.55
N VAL A 207 2.56 -1.10 35.30
CA VAL A 207 3.72 -0.84 36.16
C VAL A 207 4.67 0.21 35.59
N LEU A 208 4.30 0.86 34.47
CA LEU A 208 5.20 1.76 33.74
C LEU A 208 5.61 2.98 34.58
N ASN A 209 4.71 3.62 35.32
CA ASN A 209 5.05 4.67 36.29
C ASN A 209 6.13 4.35 37.32
N LYS A 210 6.36 3.07 37.64
CA LYS A 210 7.37 2.67 38.64
C LYS A 210 8.76 2.53 38.04
N LEU A 211 8.89 2.59 36.72
CA LEU A 211 10.13 2.34 36.01
C LEU A 211 10.93 3.62 35.85
N SER A 212 12.25 3.47 35.78
CA SER A 212 13.13 4.60 35.45
C SER A 212 12.92 5.04 34.01
N PHE A 213 13.27 6.30 33.72
CA PHE A 213 13.30 6.84 32.36
C PHE A 213 14.00 5.91 31.36
N TRP A 214 15.17 5.37 31.72
CA TRP A 214 15.95 4.48 30.87
C TRP A 214 15.23 3.15 30.59
N ALA A 215 14.51 2.61 31.57
CA ALA A 215 13.71 1.41 31.39
C ALA A 215 12.52 1.67 30.47
N LEU A 216 11.83 2.81 30.63
CA LEU A 216 10.74 3.22 29.74
C LEU A 216 11.20 3.39 28.29
N ALA A 217 12.32 4.08 28.09
CA ALA A 217 12.92 4.24 26.76
C ALA A 217 13.30 2.89 26.13
N ALA A 218 13.86 1.97 26.93
CA ALA A 218 14.21 0.63 26.47
C ALA A 218 12.97 -0.20 26.08
N ILE A 219 11.91 -0.17 26.89
CA ILE A 219 10.65 -0.86 26.60
C ILE A 219 10.04 -0.32 25.31
N GLY A 220 9.99 1.01 25.16
CA GLY A 220 9.49 1.65 23.96
C GLY A 220 10.27 1.25 22.70
N HIS A 221 11.61 1.25 22.79
CA HIS A 221 12.47 0.82 21.70
C HIS A 221 12.25 -0.66 21.34
N LEU A 222 12.23 -1.54 22.34
CA LEU A 222 12.01 -2.98 22.15
C LEU A 222 10.64 -3.28 21.55
N ALA A 223 9.59 -2.57 21.97
CA ALA A 223 8.25 -2.68 21.39
C ALA A 223 8.27 -2.36 19.89
N GLY A 224 8.95 -1.29 19.49
CA GLY A 224 9.14 -0.93 18.08
C GLY A 224 9.93 -1.98 17.29
N GLN A 225 11.06 -2.47 17.84
CA GLN A 225 11.86 -3.51 17.18
C GLN A 225 11.07 -4.81 17.00
N PHE A 226 10.37 -5.23 18.04
CA PHE A 226 9.51 -6.41 18.01
C PHE A 226 8.42 -6.25 16.95
N PHE A 227 7.78 -5.08 16.87
CA PHE A 227 6.79 -4.79 15.84
C PHE A 227 7.38 -4.90 14.43
N MET A 228 8.57 -4.37 14.19
CA MET A 228 9.25 -4.51 12.90
C MET A 228 9.58 -5.98 12.56
N ILE A 229 10.20 -6.72 13.48
CA ILE A 229 10.59 -8.12 13.25
C ILE A 229 9.35 -8.99 12.99
N LYS A 230 8.23 -8.72 13.67
CA LYS A 230 6.93 -9.36 13.39
C LYS A 230 6.55 -9.22 11.91
N TYR A 231 6.65 -8.01 11.34
CA TYR A 231 6.37 -7.79 9.93
C TYR A 231 7.41 -8.44 9.01
N VAL A 232 8.69 -8.48 9.39
CA VAL A 232 9.72 -9.23 8.65
C VAL A 232 9.35 -10.71 8.54
N VAL A 233 8.88 -11.33 9.62
CA VAL A 233 8.47 -12.75 9.62
C VAL A 233 7.21 -12.95 8.78
N ILE A 234 6.15 -12.18 9.05
CA ILE A 234 4.85 -12.36 8.39
C ILE A 234 4.95 -12.05 6.88
N TYR A 235 5.50 -10.89 6.51
CA TYR A 235 5.65 -10.51 5.10
C TYR A 235 6.71 -11.35 4.40
N GLY A 236 7.77 -11.74 5.12
CA GLY A 236 8.80 -12.60 4.57
C GLY A 236 8.27 -13.98 4.21
N PHE A 237 7.47 -14.60 5.08
CA PHE A 237 6.91 -15.93 4.84
C PHE A 237 5.93 -15.92 3.65
N ALA A 238 4.97 -15.00 3.68
CA ALA A 238 4.09 -14.72 2.56
C ALA A 238 4.86 -14.41 1.26
N GLY A 239 5.94 -13.63 1.37
CA GLY A 239 6.83 -13.27 0.28
C GLY A 239 7.52 -14.48 -0.35
N GLN A 240 7.97 -15.45 0.46
CA GLN A 240 8.58 -16.68 -0.03
C GLN A 240 7.57 -17.61 -0.70
N LEU A 241 6.36 -17.73 -0.15
CA LEU A 241 5.27 -18.46 -0.81
C LEU A 241 4.93 -17.83 -2.16
N GLY A 242 4.86 -16.50 -2.23
CA GLY A 242 4.64 -15.82 -3.49
C GLY A 242 5.72 -16.15 -4.52
N ARG A 243 6.99 -16.13 -4.11
CA ARG A 243 8.14 -16.44 -4.98
C ARG A 243 8.14 -17.89 -5.45
N PHE A 244 7.56 -18.79 -4.67
CA PHE A 244 7.31 -20.16 -5.08
C PHE A 244 6.31 -20.22 -6.24
N ASP A 245 5.24 -19.43 -6.18
CA ASP A 245 4.23 -19.29 -7.23
C ASP A 245 4.68 -18.44 -8.44
N GLY A 246 5.93 -17.96 -8.46
CA GLY A 246 6.45 -17.08 -9.51
C GLY A 246 6.00 -15.62 -9.40
N VAL A 247 5.37 -15.23 -8.29
CA VAL A 247 5.05 -13.84 -7.96
C VAL A 247 6.14 -13.30 -7.04
N ASN A 248 6.69 -12.12 -7.28
CA ASN A 248 7.68 -11.49 -6.41
C ASN A 248 7.03 -10.32 -5.66
N PRO A 249 6.57 -10.52 -4.42
CA PRO A 249 6.00 -9.43 -3.63
C PRO A 249 7.07 -8.42 -3.23
N TYR A 250 6.63 -7.25 -2.76
CA TYR A 250 7.54 -6.24 -2.24
C TYR A 250 8.34 -6.77 -1.04
N SER A 251 9.53 -6.18 -0.81
CA SER A 251 10.41 -6.60 0.28
C SER A 251 9.83 -6.30 1.65
N GLU A 252 10.34 -7.01 2.65
CA GLU A 252 10.06 -6.79 4.07
C GLU A 252 10.51 -5.38 4.54
N PRO A 253 10.03 -4.92 5.71
CA PRO A 253 10.42 -3.62 6.27
C PRO A 253 11.93 -3.49 6.43
N ARG A 254 12.45 -2.28 6.20
CA ARG A 254 13.83 -1.95 6.59
C ARG A 254 13.95 -1.76 8.10
N CYS A 255 15.18 -1.89 8.61
CA CYS A 255 15.48 -1.65 10.01
C CYS A 255 15.00 -0.25 10.44
N ILE A 256 14.09 -0.17 11.40
CA ILE A 256 13.52 1.10 11.87
C ILE A 256 14.60 2.03 12.45
N SER A 257 15.66 1.45 13.04
CA SER A 257 16.81 2.20 13.57
C SER A 257 17.76 2.74 12.51
N TRP A 258 17.60 2.34 11.25
CA TRP A 258 18.42 2.82 10.12
C TRP A 258 17.73 3.90 9.30
N VAL A 259 16.50 4.27 9.66
CA VAL A 259 15.73 5.27 8.94
C VAL A 259 16.09 6.67 9.46
N TYR A 260 16.54 7.55 8.58
CA TYR A 260 16.99 8.91 8.92
C TYR A 260 15.91 9.99 8.73
N SER A 261 14.85 9.71 7.97
CA SER A 261 13.71 10.61 7.77
C SER A 261 12.41 9.84 7.98
N TYR A 262 11.43 10.48 8.59
CA TYR A 262 10.20 9.77 8.91
C TYR A 262 9.29 9.56 7.70
N THR A 263 9.40 10.43 6.69
CA THR A 263 8.83 10.15 5.36
C THR A 263 9.38 8.85 4.76
N ASP A 264 10.67 8.55 4.97
CA ASP A 264 11.24 7.27 4.54
C ASP A 264 10.74 6.10 5.39
N MET A 265 10.39 6.31 6.66
CA MET A 265 9.75 5.26 7.45
C MET A 265 8.46 4.80 6.76
N TRP A 266 7.59 5.74 6.40
CA TRP A 266 6.34 5.44 5.69
C TRP A 266 6.56 4.79 4.33
N ARG A 267 7.62 5.18 3.61
CA ARG A 267 7.91 4.63 2.28
C ARG A 267 8.41 3.19 2.32
N TYR A 268 9.13 2.81 3.38
CA TYR A 268 9.91 1.57 3.39
C TYR A 268 9.57 0.61 4.52
N PHE A 269 8.65 0.98 5.42
CA PHE A 269 8.12 0.05 6.41
C PHE A 269 7.13 -0.93 5.75
N ASP A 270 6.03 -0.42 5.17
CA ASP A 270 5.10 -1.22 4.38
C ASP A 270 5.04 -0.71 2.93
N ILE A 271 5.87 -1.30 2.08
CA ILE A 271 6.00 -0.90 0.67
C ILE A 271 4.70 -1.15 -0.10
N GLY A 272 3.96 -2.21 0.25
CA GLY A 272 2.73 -2.59 -0.44
C GLY A 272 1.62 -1.60 -0.17
N LEU A 273 1.37 -1.33 1.11
CA LEU A 273 0.41 -0.32 1.53
C LEU A 273 0.82 1.07 1.04
N TYR A 274 2.10 1.44 1.15
CA TYR A 274 2.59 2.72 0.64
C TYR A 274 2.32 2.90 -0.86
N LYS A 275 2.59 1.88 -1.68
CA LYS A 275 2.30 1.92 -3.11
C LYS A 275 0.82 2.01 -3.39
N PHE A 276 -0.01 1.28 -2.65
CA PHE A 276 -1.47 1.38 -2.75
C PHE A 276 -1.93 2.82 -2.46
N ILE A 277 -1.62 3.34 -1.28
CA ILE A 277 -1.99 4.69 -0.86
C ILE A 277 -1.48 5.73 -1.86
N THR A 278 -0.22 5.62 -2.29
CA THR A 278 0.37 6.57 -3.23
C THR A 278 -0.37 6.55 -4.57
N THR A 279 -0.72 5.37 -5.07
CA THR A 279 -1.34 5.19 -6.41
C THR A 279 -2.81 5.56 -6.43
N TYR A 280 -3.57 5.11 -5.44
CA TYR A 280 -5.03 5.20 -5.45
C TYR A 280 -5.60 6.36 -4.64
N LEU A 281 -4.83 6.94 -3.72
CA LEU A 281 -5.28 8.04 -2.86
C LEU A 281 -4.45 9.31 -3.09
N TYR A 282 -3.15 9.26 -2.88
CA TYR A 282 -2.28 10.44 -2.89
C TYR A 282 -2.17 11.09 -4.28
N LEU A 283 -1.82 10.32 -5.32
CA LEU A 283 -1.64 10.86 -6.67
C LEU A 283 -2.94 11.42 -7.27
N PRO A 284 -4.10 10.73 -7.18
CA PRO A 284 -5.37 11.27 -7.71
C PRO A 284 -5.82 12.57 -7.05
N LEU A 285 -5.53 12.77 -5.77
CA LEU A 285 -5.88 14.00 -5.04
C LEU A 285 -4.98 15.21 -5.38
N GLY A 286 -3.94 15.00 -6.19
CA GLY A 286 -3.03 16.05 -6.67
C GLY A 286 -1.60 15.88 -6.17
N GLY A 287 -1.41 15.11 -5.09
CA GLY A 287 -0.12 14.79 -4.49
C GLY A 287 0.80 16.02 -4.38
N SER A 288 2.07 15.84 -4.72
CA SER A 288 3.07 16.92 -4.72
C SER A 288 3.06 17.80 -5.99
N ARG A 289 2.10 17.62 -6.91
CA ARG A 289 2.12 18.29 -8.23
C ARG A 289 1.38 19.64 -8.23
N ARG A 290 0.47 19.85 -7.27
CA ARG A 290 -0.38 21.05 -7.17
C ARG A 290 0.10 22.05 -6.12
N GLY A 291 1.40 22.02 -5.79
CA GLY A 291 2.02 22.89 -4.79
C GLY A 291 1.87 22.39 -3.35
N LEU A 292 2.50 23.12 -2.42
CA LEU A 292 2.67 22.74 -1.02
C LEU A 292 1.35 22.58 -0.27
N ILE A 293 0.40 23.51 -0.45
CA ILE A 293 -0.90 23.45 0.25
C ILE A 293 -1.68 22.19 -0.16
N SER A 294 -1.72 21.88 -1.46
CA SER A 294 -2.36 20.66 -1.96
C SER A 294 -1.65 19.41 -1.44
N GLN A 295 -0.33 19.46 -1.30
CA GLN A 295 0.47 18.35 -0.78
C GLN A 295 0.15 18.06 0.69
N LEU A 296 0.08 19.11 1.53
CA LEU A 296 -0.27 19.01 2.94
C LEU A 296 -1.72 18.51 3.09
N ALA A 297 -2.68 19.09 2.37
CA ALA A 297 -4.07 18.66 2.41
C ALA A 297 -4.23 17.18 1.98
N THR A 298 -3.55 16.77 0.91
CA THR A 298 -3.56 15.37 0.46
C THR A 298 -2.95 14.43 1.50
N THR A 299 -1.84 14.84 2.13
CA THR A 299 -1.22 14.08 3.22
C THR A 299 -2.18 13.93 4.41
N GLY A 300 -2.94 14.97 4.76
CA GLY A 300 -3.97 14.92 5.80
C GLY A 300 -5.09 13.92 5.47
N VAL A 301 -5.58 13.92 4.24
CA VAL A 301 -6.59 12.94 3.77
C VAL A 301 -6.04 11.51 3.82
N VAL A 302 -4.77 11.31 3.47
CA VAL A 302 -4.10 10.01 3.57
C VAL A 302 -4.05 9.52 5.02
N PHE A 303 -3.65 10.37 5.98
CA PHE A 303 -3.62 9.97 7.39
C PHE A 303 -5.00 9.76 7.99
N LEU A 304 -6.02 10.50 7.53
CA LEU A 304 -7.40 10.25 7.89
C LEU A 304 -7.87 8.88 7.39
N PHE A 305 -7.53 8.51 6.15
CA PHE A 305 -7.81 7.17 5.63
C PHE A 305 -7.11 6.09 6.46
N ILE A 306 -5.83 6.27 6.78
CA ILE A 306 -5.06 5.33 7.63
C ILE A 306 -5.73 5.18 9.01
N TYR A 307 -6.14 6.28 9.63
CA TYR A 307 -6.86 6.27 10.90
C TYR A 307 -8.13 5.43 10.86
N LEU A 308 -8.98 5.65 9.83
CA LEU A 308 -10.22 4.91 9.66
C LEU A 308 -9.97 3.44 9.32
N TRP A 309 -8.98 3.16 8.48
CA TRP A 309 -8.60 1.80 8.10
C TRP A 309 -8.10 0.97 9.29
N HIS A 310 -7.44 1.60 10.26
CA HIS A 310 -6.99 0.92 11.48
C HIS A 310 -8.07 0.80 12.58
N GLY A 311 -9.31 1.23 12.34
CA GLY A 311 -10.44 1.04 13.27
C GLY A 311 -10.84 2.28 14.06
N GLY A 312 -10.23 3.45 13.82
CA GLY A 312 -10.78 4.72 14.31
C GLY A 312 -10.79 4.92 15.83
N THR A 313 -9.88 4.31 16.57
CA THR A 313 -9.79 4.46 18.03
C THR A 313 -9.00 5.72 18.43
N HIS A 314 -9.24 6.24 19.64
CA HIS A 314 -8.62 7.49 20.09
C HIS A 314 -7.08 7.50 20.05
N ASN A 315 -6.45 6.38 20.43
CA ASN A 315 -4.99 6.24 20.37
C ASN A 315 -4.45 6.30 18.93
N LEU A 316 -5.17 5.72 17.97
CA LEU A 316 -4.83 5.80 16.55
C LEU A 316 -5.02 7.21 15.98
N PHE A 317 -6.00 7.97 16.49
CA PHE A 317 -6.17 9.37 16.11
C PHE A 317 -4.94 10.20 16.48
N ILE A 318 -4.48 10.08 17.73
CA ILE A 318 -3.27 10.77 18.22
C ILE A 318 -2.06 10.38 17.38
N TRP A 319 -1.86 9.08 17.13
CA TRP A 319 -0.78 8.59 16.29
C TRP A 319 -0.88 9.16 14.87
N CYS A 320 -2.02 9.07 14.17
CA CYS A 320 -2.18 9.59 12.82
C CYS A 320 -1.97 11.11 12.73
N CYS A 321 -2.49 11.88 13.69
CA CYS A 321 -2.27 13.33 13.76
C CYS A 321 -0.79 13.67 13.94
N GLY A 322 -0.09 12.97 14.84
CA GLY A 322 1.34 13.15 15.01
C GLY A 322 2.13 12.83 13.73
N ASN A 323 1.82 11.71 13.07
CA ASN A 323 2.48 11.32 11.83
C ASN A 323 2.23 12.35 10.72
N TYR A 324 1.01 12.86 10.63
CA TYR A 324 0.67 13.96 9.72
C TYR A 324 1.51 15.21 10.00
N LEU A 325 1.64 15.62 11.26
CA LEU A 325 2.44 16.79 11.65
C LEU A 325 3.92 16.60 11.31
N VAL A 326 4.51 15.45 11.66
CA VAL A 326 5.91 15.15 11.34
C VAL A 326 6.16 15.18 9.84
N CYS A 327 5.35 14.46 9.06
CA CYS A 327 5.48 14.45 7.60
C CYS A 327 5.27 15.84 7.00
N SER A 328 4.37 16.64 7.57
CA SER A 328 4.13 18.04 7.14
C SER A 328 5.36 18.91 7.42
N ILE A 329 5.98 18.80 8.59
CA ILE A 329 7.21 19.53 8.93
C ILE A 329 8.35 19.16 7.99
N GLU A 330 8.53 17.87 7.68
CA GLU A 330 9.55 17.44 6.70
C GLU A 330 9.26 18.00 5.30
N GLN A 331 8.01 18.01 4.87
CA GLN A 331 7.60 18.60 3.59
C GLN A 331 7.84 20.13 3.55
N LEU A 332 7.54 20.84 4.63
CA LEU A 332 7.84 22.26 4.79
C LEU A 332 9.35 22.52 4.74
N GLY A 333 10.15 21.68 5.41
CA GLY A 333 11.62 21.76 5.38
C GLY A 333 12.18 21.59 3.97
N VAL A 334 11.66 20.62 3.21
CA VAL A 334 12.04 20.42 1.80
C VAL A 334 11.60 21.60 0.92
N ALA A 335 10.41 22.17 1.18
CA ALA A 335 9.94 23.35 0.44
C ALA A 335 10.79 24.59 0.75
N ALA A 336 11.15 24.80 2.01
CA ALA A 336 12.02 25.89 2.44
C ALA A 336 13.41 25.76 1.82
N GLU A 337 13.98 24.56 1.77
CA GLU A 337 15.25 24.30 1.11
C GLU A 337 15.22 24.60 -0.39
N ARG A 338 14.10 24.29 -1.06
CA ARG A 338 13.93 24.54 -2.50
C ARG A 338 13.65 26.01 -2.83
N SER A 339 13.31 26.84 -1.85
CA SER A 339 13.06 28.28 -2.06
C SER A 339 14.32 29.02 -2.54
N PRO A 340 14.21 30.17 -3.21
CA PRO A 340 15.38 30.95 -3.65
C PRO A 340 16.34 31.27 -2.49
N LEU A 341 15.80 31.66 -1.34
CA LEU A 341 16.57 31.93 -0.12
C LEU A 341 17.25 30.66 0.42
N GLY A 342 16.54 29.53 0.43
CA GLY A 342 17.08 28.24 0.84
C GLY A 342 18.24 27.79 -0.03
N GLN A 343 18.10 27.92 -1.35
CA GLN A 343 19.16 27.58 -2.30
C GLN A 343 20.39 28.49 -2.16
N SER A 344 20.20 29.80 -1.94
CA SER A 344 21.32 30.73 -1.66
C SER A 344 22.05 30.42 -0.35
N LEU A 345 21.32 30.02 0.69
CA LEU A 345 21.93 29.62 1.96
C LEU A 345 22.70 28.30 1.81
N VAL A 346 22.10 27.31 1.14
CA VAL A 346 22.72 25.99 0.90
C VAL A 346 23.99 26.11 0.07
N SER A 347 23.99 26.97 -0.96
CA SER A 347 25.19 27.20 -1.78
C SER A 347 26.31 27.90 -1.01
N ALA A 348 25.98 28.73 -0.01
CA ALA A 348 26.97 29.42 0.82
C ALA A 348 27.66 28.53 1.86
N ILE A 349 26.94 27.56 2.45
CA ILE A 349 27.45 26.73 3.57
C ILE A 349 28.11 25.42 3.11
N GLY A 350 27.89 25.00 1.86
CA GLY A 350 28.43 23.77 1.30
C GLY A 350 27.70 22.47 1.75
N PRO A 351 27.89 21.36 1.02
CA PRO A 351 27.07 20.15 1.16
C PRO A 351 27.25 19.42 2.49
N ALA A 352 28.46 19.46 3.08
CA ALA A 352 28.74 18.78 4.35
C ALA A 352 28.03 19.46 5.53
N VAL A 353 28.02 20.79 5.56
CA VAL A 353 27.33 21.56 6.61
C VAL A 353 25.82 21.46 6.45
N GLN A 354 25.33 21.53 5.20
CA GLN A 354 23.92 21.29 4.88
C GLN A 354 23.43 19.94 5.43
N LEU A 355 24.20 18.86 5.21
CA LEU A 355 23.84 17.54 5.71
C LEU A 355 23.79 17.50 7.24
N ARG A 356 24.78 18.08 7.92
CA ARG A 356 24.80 18.14 9.39
C ARG A 356 23.61 18.91 9.94
N MET A 357 23.27 20.05 9.34
CA MET A 357 22.11 20.85 9.74
C MET A 357 20.81 20.08 9.52
N LYS A 358 20.66 19.38 8.39
CA LYS A 358 19.51 18.50 8.15
C LYS A 358 19.39 17.40 9.19
N CYS A 359 20.50 16.71 9.49
CA CYS A 359 20.51 15.68 10.52
C CYS A 359 20.06 16.25 11.87
N LEU A 360 20.59 17.41 12.29
CA LEU A 360 20.20 18.07 13.54
C LEU A 360 18.71 18.43 13.58
N LEU A 361 18.17 18.97 12.49
CA LEU A 361 16.74 19.31 12.40
C LEU A 361 15.85 18.06 12.41
N LEU A 362 16.28 16.98 11.76
CA LEU A 362 15.54 15.71 11.72
C LEU A 362 15.56 14.96 13.06
N VAL A 363 16.46 15.28 13.99
CA VAL A 363 16.41 14.69 15.35
C VAL A 363 15.06 14.96 16.02
N PHE A 364 14.52 16.17 15.86
CA PHE A 364 13.24 16.54 16.48
C PHE A 364 12.06 15.77 15.88
N THR A 365 12.02 15.64 14.55
CA THR A 365 10.97 14.88 13.87
C THR A 365 11.08 13.39 14.18
N TYR A 366 12.30 12.86 14.25
CA TYR A 366 12.55 11.48 14.65
C TYR A 366 12.12 11.21 16.10
N LEU A 367 12.45 12.09 17.05
CA LEU A 367 12.07 11.93 18.45
C LEU A 367 10.55 12.00 18.64
N ALA A 368 9.88 12.98 18.02
CA ALA A 368 8.42 13.08 18.01
C ALA A 368 7.78 11.80 17.45
N SER A 369 8.41 11.22 16.43
CA SER A 369 7.96 9.97 15.82
C SER A 369 8.13 8.73 16.69
N CYS A 370 9.22 8.67 17.46
CA CYS A 370 9.39 7.61 18.44
C CYS A 370 8.30 7.69 19.52
N LEU A 371 8.03 8.89 20.04
CA LEU A 371 7.03 9.13 21.08
C LEU A 371 5.61 8.81 20.63
N GLN A 372 5.21 9.27 19.44
CA GLN A 372 3.85 9.01 18.95
C GLN A 372 3.60 7.53 18.66
N THR A 373 4.65 6.75 18.36
CA THR A 373 4.53 5.32 18.06
C THR A 373 4.02 4.53 19.27
N PHE A 374 4.21 5.05 20.49
CA PHE A 374 3.62 4.45 21.70
C PHE A 374 2.10 4.44 21.66
N PHE A 375 1.46 5.48 21.14
CA PHE A 375 0.00 5.50 20.96
C PHE A 375 -0.49 4.49 19.93
N PHE A 376 0.37 4.00 19.04
CA PHE A 376 0.03 2.93 18.10
C PHE A 376 0.23 1.54 18.71
N LEU A 377 1.25 1.35 19.53
CA LEU A 377 1.64 0.04 20.06
C LEU A 377 1.05 -0.29 21.43
N LEU A 378 0.71 0.71 22.24
CA LEU A 378 0.26 0.58 23.62
C LEU A 378 -1.18 1.11 23.79
N HIS A 379 -1.80 0.77 24.92
CA HIS A 379 -3.05 1.41 25.33
C HIS A 379 -2.84 2.90 25.57
N VAL A 380 -3.91 3.69 25.43
CA VAL A 380 -3.82 5.15 25.53
C VAL A 380 -3.30 5.62 26.88
N ASP A 381 -3.70 4.96 27.97
CA ASP A 381 -3.28 5.32 29.33
C ASP A 381 -1.78 5.04 29.51
N ASP A 382 -1.31 3.86 29.11
CA ASP A 382 0.10 3.46 29.15
C ASP A 382 0.97 4.38 28.27
N ALA A 383 0.50 4.70 27.06
CA ALA A 383 1.19 5.61 26.15
C ALA A 383 1.26 7.04 26.70
N THR A 384 0.19 7.50 27.35
CA THR A 384 0.12 8.83 27.96
C THR A 384 1.05 8.92 29.16
N GLU A 385 1.05 7.91 30.03
CA GLU A 385 1.97 7.82 31.18
C GLU A 385 3.43 7.87 30.70
N LEU A 386 3.76 7.06 29.71
CA LEU A 386 5.11 7.01 29.16
C LEU A 386 5.49 8.35 28.48
N PHE A 387 4.56 9.00 27.79
CA PHE A 387 4.77 10.33 27.22
C PHE A 387 5.00 11.40 28.30
N GLN A 388 4.18 11.42 29.36
CA GLN A 388 4.30 12.38 30.45
C GLN A 388 5.63 12.21 31.19
N THR A 389 6.00 10.98 31.54
CA THR A 389 7.25 10.73 32.26
C THR A 389 8.49 11.07 31.41
N ILE A 390 8.48 10.74 30.11
CA ILE A 390 9.61 11.03 29.21
C ILE A 390 9.73 12.53 28.89
N VAL A 391 8.61 13.21 28.63
CA VAL A 391 8.62 14.58 28.12
C VAL A 391 8.52 15.63 29.22
N LEU A 392 7.63 15.42 30.20
CA LEU A 392 7.29 16.43 31.21
C LEU A 392 8.07 16.25 32.51
N GLU A 393 8.32 15.00 32.91
CA GLU A 393 8.94 14.69 34.20
C GLU A 393 10.43 14.34 34.10
N SER A 394 11.02 14.45 32.90
CA SER A 394 12.45 14.18 32.70
C SER A 394 13.31 15.17 33.49
N LYS A 395 13.69 14.77 34.70
CA LYS A 395 14.77 15.38 35.46
C LYS A 395 16.08 14.79 34.92
N PHE A 396 16.61 15.41 33.87
CA PHE A 396 17.98 15.17 33.40
C PHE A 396 19.00 15.79 34.34
#